data_AF-A0A7L4R422-F1
#
_entry.id   AF-A0A7L4R422-F1
#
_cell.length_a   1.000
_cell.length_b   1.000
_cell.length_c   1.000
_cell.angle_alpha   90.00
_cell.angle_beta   90.00
_cell.angle_gamma   90.00
#
_symmetry.space_group_name_H-M   'P 1'
#
loop_
_entity.id
_entity.type
_entity.pdbx_description
1 polymer ?
#
loop_
_entity_poly.entity_id
_entity_poly.type
_entity_poly.pdbx_seq_one_letter_code
_entity_poly.pdbx_strand_id
1 'polypeptide(L)'
;MKIRELIIQHCDNTEKKGNGLLVHTGHPSEPIETPELFSYLDFLSDEPSRKIWHSDDYRMILTEIDGEITVYEHVRLANYRIQLLDLRDKYGEKEETNLTGLAEVFEFVNYEHRNGTRKSGVPYIVHPMDVASILIKEKASSELIFAGLLHDIVEDTDINIVTIRRRYGPLVADYVEAVTEPVELRQAAEGDKVQTWKERKQYTIKRIGRASSEVKLLSCADKLANIRDLINDIKQEGEEFWSKFNAPKDEQEWYYRSMLEVFATGPQNIADTRAYLDYKDCVEELF
;
A
#
# COMPACT_ATOMS: atom_id res chain seq x y z
N MET A 1 23.69 -11.84 8.60
CA MET A 1 22.89 -11.89 9.85
C MET A 1 21.52 -11.30 9.52
N LYS A 2 20.41 -11.86 9.99
CA LYS A 2 19.07 -11.31 9.67
C LYS A 2 18.85 -10.03 10.48
N ILE A 3 18.18 -9.01 9.93
CA ILE A 3 18.00 -7.71 10.60
C ILE A 3 17.37 -7.82 12.01
N ARG A 4 16.49 -8.81 12.22
CA ARG A 4 15.92 -9.14 13.55
C ARG A 4 16.97 -9.55 14.59
N GLU A 5 18.02 -10.27 14.19
CA GLU A 5 19.08 -10.70 15.10
C GLU A 5 19.91 -9.49 15.58
N LEU A 6 20.15 -8.51 14.70
CA LEU A 6 20.78 -7.24 15.06
C LEU A 6 19.91 -6.41 16.02
N ILE A 7 18.61 -6.34 15.78
CA ILE A 7 17.68 -5.61 16.66
C ILE A 7 17.67 -6.22 18.06
N ILE A 8 17.62 -7.54 18.17
CA ILE A 8 17.67 -8.25 19.46
C ILE A 8 19.02 -8.00 20.18
N GLN A 9 20.11 -7.82 19.45
CA GLN A 9 21.43 -7.54 20.04
C GLN A 9 21.56 -6.11 20.57
N HIS A 10 20.88 -5.14 19.96
CA HIS A 10 21.08 -3.71 20.26
C HIS A 10 19.87 -3.03 20.92
N CYS A 11 18.72 -3.70 21.01
CA CYS A 11 17.53 -3.21 21.69
C CYS A 11 17.23 -4.06 22.93
N ASP A 12 17.18 -3.39 24.09
CA ASP A 12 17.06 -4.06 25.39
C ASP A 12 15.60 -4.20 25.84
N ASN A 13 14.69 -3.51 25.15
CA ASN A 13 13.28 -3.49 25.44
C ASN A 13 12.45 -3.69 24.18
N THR A 14 11.34 -4.42 24.31
CA THR A 14 10.37 -4.64 23.23
C THR A 14 8.97 -4.44 23.78
N GLU A 15 8.25 -3.50 23.20
CA GLU A 15 6.86 -3.21 23.53
C GLU A 15 5.94 -3.58 22.38
N LYS A 16 4.90 -4.38 22.66
CA LYS A 16 3.81 -4.61 21.71
C LYS A 16 2.73 -3.54 21.87
N LYS A 17 2.59 -2.69 20.87
CA LYS A 17 1.49 -1.71 20.78
C LYS A 17 0.27 -2.36 20.10
N GLY A 18 -0.88 -1.67 20.13
CA GLY A 18 -2.07 -2.10 19.39
C GLY A 18 -1.80 -2.29 17.89
N ASN A 19 -2.60 -3.11 17.21
CA ASN A 19 -2.50 -3.40 15.76
C ASN A 19 -1.24 -4.19 15.31
N GLY A 20 -0.57 -4.90 16.22
CA GLY A 20 0.56 -5.76 15.88
C GLY A 20 1.90 -5.03 15.70
N LEU A 21 1.95 -3.72 15.99
CA LEU A 21 3.18 -2.92 16.02
C LEU A 21 4.07 -3.39 17.17
N LEU A 22 5.32 -3.73 16.86
CA LEU A 22 6.36 -3.97 17.85
C LEU A 22 7.31 -2.78 17.86
N VAL A 23 7.65 -2.29 19.03
CA VAL A 23 8.60 -1.18 19.21
C VAL A 23 9.75 -1.69 20.04
N HIS A 24 10.93 -1.73 19.44
CA HIS A 24 12.17 -2.08 20.12
C HIS A 24 12.91 -0.80 20.47
N THR A 25 13.37 -0.68 21.71
CA THR A 25 14.17 0.47 22.16
C THR A 25 15.45 -0.03 22.80
N GLY A 26 16.55 0.67 22.56
CA GLY A 26 17.82 0.36 23.19
C GLY A 26 18.78 1.54 23.19
N HIS A 27 19.73 1.46 24.12
CA HIS A 27 20.93 2.28 24.11
C HIS A 27 22.11 1.36 23.77
N PRO A 28 22.57 1.35 22.51
CA PRO A 28 23.70 0.54 22.12
C PRO A 28 24.89 0.82 23.04
N SER A 29 25.45 -0.23 23.65
CA SER A 29 26.62 -0.10 24.52
C SER A 29 27.88 0.34 23.77
N GLU A 30 27.91 0.11 22.46
CA GLU A 30 28.91 0.61 21.52
C GLU A 30 28.18 1.20 20.30
N PRO A 31 28.73 2.24 19.64
CA PRO A 31 28.16 2.76 18.41
C PRO A 31 27.99 1.62 17.40
N ILE A 32 26.77 1.43 16.88
CA ILE A 32 26.54 0.43 15.83
C ILE A 32 27.39 0.86 14.62
N GLU A 33 28.38 0.05 14.26
CA GLU A 33 29.14 0.29 13.03
C GLU A 33 28.16 0.25 11.85
N THR A 34 28.06 1.38 11.18
CA THR A 34 27.02 1.75 10.22
C THR A 34 26.89 0.89 8.96
N PRO A 35 27.88 0.09 8.49
CA PRO A 35 27.71 -0.62 7.22
C PRO A 35 26.71 -1.77 7.27
N GLU A 36 26.78 -2.70 8.24
CA GLU A 36 26.00 -3.94 8.11
C GLU A 36 24.50 -3.75 8.35
N LEU A 37 24.09 -3.06 9.43
CA LEU A 37 22.67 -2.88 9.75
C LEU A 37 21.96 -2.00 8.71
N PHE A 38 22.58 -0.89 8.32
CA PHE A 38 22.00 0.06 7.39
C PHE A 38 22.15 -0.34 5.92
N SER A 39 23.02 -1.29 5.57
CA SER A 39 23.07 -1.81 4.19
C SER A 39 21.75 -2.43 3.71
N TYR A 40 20.89 -2.83 4.65
CA TYR A 40 19.56 -3.39 4.39
C TYR A 40 18.43 -2.36 4.46
N LEU A 41 18.75 -1.10 4.79
CA LEU A 41 17.79 -0.03 4.98
C LEU A 41 18.10 1.15 4.04
N ASP A 42 17.07 1.69 3.40
CA ASP A 42 17.14 2.93 2.65
C ASP A 42 17.16 4.13 3.62
N PHE A 43 18.05 5.10 3.37
CA PHE A 43 18.23 6.27 4.24
C PHE A 43 17.28 7.41 3.85
N LEU A 44 16.57 7.96 4.82
CA LEU A 44 15.49 8.94 4.59
C LEU A 44 15.85 10.36 5.02
N SER A 45 16.69 10.52 6.05
CA SER A 45 16.96 11.85 6.61
C SER A 45 18.25 11.88 7.40
N ASP A 46 19.02 12.95 7.20
CA ASP A 46 20.31 13.23 7.85
C ASP A 46 20.21 14.41 8.86
N GLU A 47 19.06 14.55 9.54
CA GLU A 47 18.96 15.58 10.57
C GLU A 47 19.97 15.32 11.70
N PRO A 48 20.77 16.32 12.13
CA PRO A 48 21.82 16.12 13.13
C PRO A 48 21.33 15.55 14.46
N SER A 49 20.10 15.86 14.85
CA SER A 49 19.46 15.39 16.09
C SER A 49 18.62 14.11 15.89
N ARG A 50 18.41 13.67 14.65
CA ARG A 50 17.52 12.56 14.34
C ARG A 50 17.86 11.93 13.00
N LYS A 51 18.30 10.68 13.02
CA LYS A 51 18.52 9.92 11.78
C LYS A 51 17.41 8.90 11.57
N ILE A 52 17.01 8.70 10.31
CA ILE A 52 15.86 7.85 9.96
C ILE A 52 16.20 6.96 8.76
N TRP A 53 15.90 5.67 8.90
CA TRP A 53 16.04 4.65 7.86
C TRP A 53 14.78 3.78 7.75
N HIS A 54 14.51 3.23 6.57
CA HIS A 54 13.40 2.28 6.34
C HIS A 54 13.81 1.05 5.54
N SER A 55 13.03 -0.02 5.65
CA SER A 55 13.12 -1.16 4.71
C SER A 55 11.74 -1.64 4.29
N ASP A 56 11.57 -1.77 2.98
CA ASP A 56 10.36 -2.30 2.36
C ASP A 56 10.27 -3.83 2.54
N ASP A 57 11.42 -4.52 2.61
CA ASP A 57 11.50 -5.98 2.78
C ASP A 57 11.09 -6.44 4.19
N TYR A 58 11.34 -5.61 5.21
CA TYR A 58 11.14 -5.99 6.62
C TYR A 58 10.09 -5.14 7.35
N ARG A 59 9.43 -4.18 6.68
CA ARG A 59 8.41 -3.28 7.26
C ARG A 59 8.89 -2.58 8.54
N MET A 60 10.11 -2.05 8.52
CA MET A 60 10.77 -1.45 9.69
C MET A 60 11.10 0.01 9.47
N ILE A 61 11.03 0.80 10.54
CA ILE A 61 11.66 2.12 10.62
C ILE A 61 12.62 2.13 11.79
N LEU A 62 13.85 2.54 11.53
CA LEU A 62 14.82 2.82 12.56
C LEU A 62 14.95 4.33 12.72
N THR A 63 14.82 4.79 13.95
CA THR A 63 15.11 6.17 14.35
C THR A 63 16.23 6.17 15.39
N GLU A 64 17.26 6.97 15.17
CA GLU A 64 18.30 7.27 16.17
C GLU A 64 18.14 8.73 16.61
N ILE A 65 17.90 8.96 17.90
CA ILE A 65 17.82 10.30 18.50
C ILE A 65 18.76 10.31 19.70
N ASP A 66 19.75 11.22 19.70
CA ASP A 66 20.70 11.39 20.81
C ASP A 66 21.36 10.07 21.30
N GLY A 67 21.60 9.12 20.39
CA GLY A 67 22.19 7.82 20.67
C GLY A 67 21.23 6.76 21.23
N GLU A 68 19.94 7.08 21.37
CA GLU A 68 18.88 6.10 21.60
C GLU A 68 18.35 5.59 20.25
N ILE A 69 18.29 4.27 20.10
CA ILE A 69 17.73 3.65 18.91
C ILE A 69 16.32 3.18 19.23
N THR A 70 15.38 3.63 18.40
CA THR A 70 14.02 3.11 18.37
C THR A 70 13.79 2.42 17.03
N VAL A 71 13.54 1.12 17.07
CA VAL A 71 13.15 0.33 15.92
C VAL A 71 11.66 0.06 16.02
N TYR A 72 10.93 0.63 15.10
CA TYR A 72 9.54 0.29 14.90
C TYR A 72 9.52 -0.89 13.92
N GLU A 73 8.85 -1.99 14.28
CA GLU A 73 8.62 -3.17 13.44
C GLU A 73 7.13 -3.30 13.12
N HIS A 74 6.78 -3.59 11.86
CA HIS A 74 5.40 -3.58 11.34
C HIS A 74 4.77 -2.18 11.24
N VAL A 75 5.59 -1.21 10.84
CA VAL A 75 5.28 0.22 10.95
C VAL A 75 4.65 0.77 9.69
N ARG A 76 3.48 0.25 9.34
CA ARG A 76 2.73 0.83 8.23
C ARG A 76 2.51 2.35 8.46
N LEU A 77 2.07 2.75 9.67
CA LEU A 77 1.73 4.15 9.98
C LEU A 77 2.91 5.16 10.05
N ALA A 78 4.06 4.80 10.61
CA ALA A 78 5.19 5.74 10.66
C ALA A 78 5.93 5.83 9.31
N ASN A 79 5.88 4.77 8.48
CA ASN A 79 6.33 4.83 7.08
C ASN A 79 5.50 5.86 6.35
N TYR A 80 4.19 5.88 6.59
CA TYR A 80 3.31 6.88 5.99
C TYR A 80 3.62 8.29 6.47
N ARG A 81 3.88 8.53 7.76
CA ARG A 81 4.24 9.87 8.21
C ARG A 81 5.52 10.38 7.56
N ILE A 82 6.53 9.53 7.39
CA ILE A 82 7.77 9.93 6.72
C ILE A 82 7.55 10.12 5.22
N GLN A 83 6.84 9.22 4.56
CA GLN A 83 6.48 9.37 3.14
C GLN A 83 5.63 10.61 2.88
N LEU A 84 4.75 10.98 3.82
CA LEU A 84 3.97 12.23 3.79
C LEU A 84 4.86 13.47 3.93
N LEU A 85 5.93 13.40 4.72
CA LEU A 85 6.91 14.47 4.85
C LEU A 85 7.78 14.57 3.58
N ASP A 86 8.24 13.45 3.02
CA ASP A 86 8.96 13.40 1.76
C ASP A 86 8.12 13.91 0.58
N LEU A 87 6.83 13.57 0.54
CA LEU A 87 5.85 14.14 -0.38
C LEU A 87 5.76 15.66 -0.24
N ARG A 88 5.63 16.12 1.00
CA ARG A 88 5.57 17.55 1.32
C ARG A 88 6.82 18.28 0.87
N ASP A 89 7.99 17.69 1.04
CA ASP A 89 9.25 18.34 0.69
C ASP A 89 9.51 18.26 -0.83
N LYS A 90 9.14 17.16 -1.50
CA LYS A 90 9.28 16.98 -2.96
C LYS A 90 8.32 17.82 -3.80
N TYR A 91 7.10 18.04 -3.32
CA TYR A 91 6.08 18.85 -4.00
C TYR A 91 5.94 20.27 -3.41
N GLY A 92 6.54 20.54 -2.25
CA GLY A 92 6.52 21.85 -1.60
C GLY A 92 7.34 22.93 -2.32
N GLU A 93 8.29 22.54 -3.18
CA GLU A 93 9.07 23.48 -3.99
C GLU A 93 8.50 23.70 -5.41
N LYS A 94 7.53 22.90 -5.86
CA LYS A 94 6.89 23.04 -7.17
C LYS A 94 5.43 23.46 -7.04
N GLU A 95 5.27 24.78 -6.95
CA GLU A 95 4.01 25.54 -6.89
C GLU A 95 3.17 25.26 -5.63
N GLU A 96 2.59 26.31 -5.04
CA GLU A 96 1.70 26.30 -3.86
C GLU A 96 0.44 25.42 -3.99
N THR A 97 0.33 24.60 -5.04
CA THR A 97 -0.77 23.69 -5.28
C THR A 97 -0.46 22.27 -4.78
N ASN A 98 -1.36 21.75 -3.94
CA ASN A 98 -1.66 20.33 -3.66
C ASN A 98 -1.18 19.63 -2.38
N LEU A 99 -0.41 20.24 -1.48
CA LEU A 99 -0.06 19.58 -0.20
C LEU A 99 -1.18 19.62 0.84
N THR A 100 -1.99 20.68 0.85
CA THR A 100 -3.21 20.76 1.66
C THR A 100 -4.23 19.69 1.25
N GLY A 101 -4.27 19.35 -0.03
CA GLY A 101 -5.16 18.30 -0.55
C GLY A 101 -4.77 16.91 -0.05
N LEU A 102 -3.48 16.58 -0.01
CA LEU A 102 -3.05 15.23 0.39
C LEU A 102 -3.28 14.95 1.88
N ALA A 103 -3.00 15.94 2.74
CA ALA A 103 -3.30 15.84 4.17
C ALA A 103 -4.81 15.75 4.45
N GLU A 104 -5.64 16.53 3.74
CA GLU A 104 -7.10 16.47 3.89
C GLU A 104 -7.69 15.16 3.36
N VAL A 105 -7.25 14.68 2.19
CA VAL A 105 -7.64 13.36 1.67
C VAL A 105 -7.28 12.26 2.68
N PHE A 106 -6.08 12.33 3.27
CA PHE A 106 -5.65 11.39 4.29
C PHE A 106 -6.55 11.44 5.53
N GLU A 107 -6.82 12.63 6.06
CA GLU A 107 -7.73 12.81 7.20
C GLU A 107 -9.14 12.29 6.89
N PHE A 108 -9.62 12.54 5.67
CA PHE A 108 -10.92 12.08 5.21
C PHE A 108 -10.98 10.55 5.12
N VAL A 109 -10.02 9.90 4.45
CA VAL A 109 -9.96 8.43 4.36
C VAL A 109 -9.82 7.82 5.76
N ASN A 110 -8.93 8.34 6.60
CA ASN A 110 -8.74 7.85 7.95
C ASN A 110 -10.01 8.01 8.80
N TYR A 111 -10.73 9.13 8.65
CA TYR A 111 -12.01 9.35 9.31
C TYR A 111 -13.05 8.34 8.82
N GLU A 112 -13.27 8.18 7.52
CA GLU A 112 -14.33 7.31 7.01
C GLU A 112 -14.07 5.83 7.32
N HIS A 113 -12.81 5.41 7.36
CA HIS A 113 -12.43 4.04 7.73
C HIS A 113 -12.30 3.79 9.25
N ARG A 114 -12.60 4.78 10.11
CA ARG A 114 -12.40 4.70 11.58
C ARG A 114 -13.12 3.56 12.30
N ASN A 115 -14.17 3.00 11.68
CA ASN A 115 -15.00 1.95 12.26
C ASN A 115 -14.76 0.56 11.64
N GLY A 116 -13.87 0.45 10.65
CA GLY A 116 -13.52 -0.82 10.02
C GLY A 116 -12.21 -1.39 10.55
N THR A 117 -12.11 -2.72 10.63
CA THR A 117 -10.83 -3.45 10.72
C THR A 117 -10.71 -4.41 9.52
N ARG A 118 -9.57 -4.43 8.81
CA ARG A 118 -9.37 -5.43 7.73
C ARG A 118 -9.41 -6.85 8.30
N LYS A 119 -9.65 -7.86 7.45
CA LYS A 119 -9.66 -9.29 7.85
C LYS A 119 -8.36 -9.74 8.57
N SER A 120 -7.25 -9.04 8.33
CA SER A 120 -5.94 -9.25 8.95
C SER A 120 -5.72 -8.52 10.29
N GLY A 121 -6.66 -7.65 10.73
CA GLY A 121 -6.55 -6.88 11.97
C GLY A 121 -5.74 -5.57 11.87
N VAL A 122 -5.31 -5.19 10.67
CA VAL A 122 -4.56 -3.94 10.39
C VAL A 122 -5.53 -2.77 10.13
N PRO A 123 -5.21 -1.52 10.54
CA PRO A 123 -6.03 -0.35 10.22
C PRO A 123 -6.24 -0.18 8.72
N TYR A 124 -7.45 0.14 8.29
CA TYR A 124 -7.81 0.23 6.86
C TYR A 124 -6.97 1.25 6.06
N ILE A 125 -6.55 2.35 6.69
CA ILE A 125 -5.77 3.44 6.05
C ILE A 125 -4.46 2.97 5.41
N VAL A 126 -3.95 1.85 5.87
CA VAL A 126 -2.65 1.32 5.49
C VAL A 126 -2.56 1.03 4.00
N HIS A 127 -3.51 0.29 3.45
CA HIS A 127 -3.43 -0.12 2.06
C HIS A 127 -3.58 1.04 1.08
N PRO A 128 -4.56 1.96 1.23
CA PRO A 128 -4.60 3.17 0.42
C PRO A 128 -3.29 3.97 0.45
N MET A 129 -2.59 3.97 1.58
CA MET A 129 -1.28 4.61 1.68
C MET A 129 -0.17 3.85 0.95
N ASP A 130 -0.14 2.52 1.01
CA ASP A 130 0.80 1.71 0.22
C ASP A 130 0.59 1.94 -1.29
N VAL A 131 -0.68 2.00 -1.73
CA VAL A 131 -1.05 2.34 -3.11
C VAL A 131 -0.56 3.73 -3.50
N ALA A 132 -0.83 4.74 -2.67
CA ALA A 132 -0.35 6.10 -2.90
C ALA A 132 1.19 6.16 -3.00
N SER A 133 1.90 5.46 -2.10
CA SER A 133 3.36 5.37 -2.09
C SER A 133 3.93 4.82 -3.40
N ILE A 134 3.32 3.76 -3.93
CA ILE A 134 3.70 3.19 -5.24
C ILE A 134 3.51 4.23 -6.34
N LEU A 135 2.37 4.91 -6.39
CA LEU A 135 2.08 5.95 -7.40
C LEU A 135 3.05 7.13 -7.34
N ILE A 136 3.52 7.49 -6.14
CA ILE A 136 4.51 8.55 -5.93
C ILE A 136 5.89 8.13 -6.46
N LYS A 137 6.28 6.87 -6.23
CA LYS A 137 7.54 6.32 -6.78
C LYS A 137 7.50 6.33 -8.32
N GLU A 138 6.33 6.12 -8.91
CA GLU A 138 6.07 6.27 -10.35
C GLU A 138 5.96 7.72 -10.84
N LYS A 139 6.09 8.71 -9.95
CA LYS A 139 5.93 10.15 -10.27
C LYS A 139 4.57 10.46 -10.92
N ALA A 140 3.53 9.76 -10.49
CA ALA A 140 2.16 10.01 -10.95
C ALA A 140 1.69 11.44 -10.62
N SER A 141 0.63 11.88 -11.30
CA SER A 141 -0.01 13.17 -11.00
C SER A 141 -0.67 13.13 -9.62
N SER A 142 -0.86 14.30 -9.01
CA SER A 142 -1.52 14.41 -7.71
C SER A 142 -2.94 13.84 -7.73
N GLU A 143 -3.68 13.99 -8.83
CA GLU A 143 -5.03 13.44 -8.98
C GLU A 143 -5.04 11.91 -8.95
N LEU A 144 -4.03 11.27 -9.57
CA LEU A 144 -3.91 9.82 -9.53
C LEU A 144 -3.50 9.32 -8.14
N ILE A 145 -2.63 10.07 -7.45
CA ILE A 145 -2.27 9.78 -6.05
C ILE A 145 -3.49 9.92 -5.13
N PHE A 146 -4.31 10.97 -5.30
CA PHE A 146 -5.56 11.14 -4.56
C PHE A 146 -6.54 9.99 -4.85
N ALA A 147 -6.66 9.58 -6.11
CA ALA A 147 -7.46 8.42 -6.47
C ALA A 147 -6.92 7.14 -5.80
N GLY A 148 -5.60 6.97 -5.68
CA GLY A 148 -4.97 5.89 -4.91
C GLY A 148 -5.37 5.89 -3.43
N LEU A 149 -5.43 7.04 -2.79
CA LEU A 149 -5.90 7.16 -1.40
C LEU A 149 -7.40 6.87 -1.26
N LEU A 150 -8.20 7.16 -2.29
CA LEU A 150 -9.65 7.10 -2.26
C LEU A 150 -10.24 5.83 -2.88
N HIS A 151 -9.45 4.97 -3.52
CA HIS A 151 -9.96 3.92 -4.41
C HIS A 151 -10.93 2.94 -3.71
N ASP A 152 -10.65 2.60 -2.45
CA ASP A 152 -11.47 1.69 -1.65
C ASP A 152 -12.66 2.39 -0.98
N ILE A 153 -12.71 3.73 -0.92
CA ILE A 153 -13.67 4.44 -0.07
C ILE A 153 -15.12 4.23 -0.53
N VAL A 154 -15.35 4.13 -1.84
CA VAL A 154 -16.68 3.87 -2.42
C VAL A 154 -17.10 2.42 -2.20
N GLU A 155 -16.14 1.52 -2.04
CA GLU A 155 -16.42 0.11 -1.82
C GLU A 155 -16.67 -0.24 -0.36
N ASP A 156 -15.96 0.42 0.55
CA ASP A 156 -15.86 0.07 1.96
C ASP A 156 -16.66 1.00 2.90
N THR A 157 -17.20 2.11 2.39
CA THR A 157 -17.91 3.11 3.19
C THR A 157 -19.21 3.57 2.51
N ASP A 158 -20.01 4.39 3.20
CA ASP A 158 -21.24 4.98 2.64
C ASP A 158 -20.97 6.18 1.70
N ILE A 159 -19.69 6.50 1.44
CA ILE A 159 -19.30 7.59 0.56
C ILE A 159 -19.53 7.20 -0.91
N ASN A 160 -20.19 8.08 -1.65
CA ASN A 160 -20.44 7.89 -3.08
C ASN A 160 -19.49 8.72 -3.97
N ILE A 161 -19.44 8.34 -5.25
CA ILE A 161 -18.58 8.98 -6.25
C ILE A 161 -18.91 10.48 -6.47
N VAL A 162 -20.17 10.88 -6.23
CA VAL A 162 -20.60 12.28 -6.31
C VAL A 162 -19.91 13.13 -5.24
N THR A 163 -19.70 12.57 -4.05
CA THR A 163 -18.98 13.24 -2.95
C THR A 163 -17.53 13.43 -3.31
N ILE A 164 -16.88 12.40 -3.88
CA ILE A 164 -15.50 12.48 -4.38
C ILE A 164 -15.38 13.54 -5.46
N ARG A 165 -16.30 13.55 -6.45
CA ARG A 165 -16.32 14.54 -7.53
C ARG A 165 -16.43 15.97 -7.00
N ARG A 166 -17.27 16.20 -5.98
CA ARG A 166 -17.45 17.52 -5.37
C ARG A 166 -16.23 17.99 -4.59
N ARG A 167 -15.55 17.09 -3.87
CA ARG A 167 -14.40 17.43 -3.01
C ARG A 167 -13.08 17.51 -3.76
N TYR A 168 -12.83 16.55 -4.66
CA TYR A 168 -11.51 16.32 -5.28
C TYR A 168 -11.52 16.53 -6.80
N GLY A 169 -12.67 16.88 -7.36
CA GLY A 169 -12.82 17.19 -8.78
C GLY A 169 -13.16 15.98 -9.66
N PRO A 170 -13.52 16.25 -10.93
CA PRO A 170 -14.01 15.24 -11.86
C PRO A 170 -12.96 14.17 -12.18
N LEU A 171 -11.70 14.55 -12.38
CA LEU A 171 -10.65 13.61 -12.78
C LEU A 171 -10.36 12.56 -11.70
N VAL A 172 -10.27 12.97 -10.43
CA VAL A 172 -10.10 12.04 -9.30
C VAL A 172 -11.28 11.08 -9.20
N ALA A 173 -12.51 11.60 -9.35
CA ALA A 173 -13.70 10.76 -9.35
C ALA A 173 -13.71 9.77 -10.52
N ASP A 174 -13.32 10.19 -11.72
CA ASP A 174 -13.24 9.30 -12.89
C ASP A 174 -12.23 8.17 -12.67
N TYR A 175 -11.08 8.46 -12.04
CA TYR A 175 -10.10 7.43 -11.67
C TYR A 175 -10.61 6.45 -10.62
N VAL A 176 -11.21 6.95 -9.54
CA VAL A 176 -11.79 6.08 -8.49
C VAL A 176 -12.88 5.20 -9.08
N GLU A 177 -13.82 5.79 -9.84
CA GLU A 177 -14.89 5.04 -10.50
C GLU A 177 -14.35 3.96 -11.45
N ALA A 178 -13.25 4.25 -12.15
CA ALA A 178 -12.63 3.32 -13.08
C ALA A 178 -12.12 2.02 -12.42
N VAL A 179 -11.73 2.08 -11.15
CA VAL A 179 -11.20 0.95 -10.37
C VAL A 179 -12.20 0.36 -9.37
N THR A 180 -13.35 0.99 -9.17
CA THR A 180 -14.44 0.47 -8.33
C THR A 180 -15.25 -0.63 -9.03
N GLU A 181 -15.49 -1.75 -8.34
CA GLU A 181 -16.42 -2.81 -8.78
C GLU A 181 -17.90 -2.37 -8.62
N PRO A 182 -18.71 -2.44 -9.69
CA PRO A 182 -20.14 -2.10 -9.62
C PRO A 182 -20.88 -2.87 -8.53
N VAL A 183 -21.80 -2.20 -7.84
CA VAL A 183 -22.54 -2.76 -6.70
C VAL A 183 -23.34 -3.99 -7.12
N GLU A 184 -23.89 -3.99 -8.33
CA GLU A 184 -24.69 -5.08 -8.90
C GLU A 184 -23.90 -6.37 -9.10
N LEU A 185 -22.57 -6.27 -9.22
CA LEU A 185 -21.70 -7.45 -9.24
C LEU A 185 -21.45 -7.98 -7.82
N ARG A 186 -21.43 -7.09 -6.83
CA ARG A 186 -21.14 -7.40 -5.41
C ARG A 186 -22.39 -7.85 -4.64
N GLN A 187 -23.56 -7.39 -5.06
CA GLN A 187 -24.87 -7.66 -4.44
C GLN A 187 -25.87 -8.04 -5.54
N ALA A 188 -26.48 -9.22 -5.43
CA ALA A 188 -27.54 -9.60 -6.35
C ALA A 188 -28.82 -8.81 -6.05
N ALA A 189 -29.56 -8.45 -7.11
CA ALA A 189 -30.93 -8.00 -6.98
C ALA A 189 -31.81 -9.15 -6.42
N GLU A 190 -32.94 -8.80 -5.83
CA GLU A 190 -33.86 -9.77 -5.25
C GLU A 190 -34.36 -10.75 -6.33
N GLY A 191 -33.97 -12.02 -6.21
CA GLY A 191 -34.31 -13.08 -7.17
C GLY A 191 -33.17 -13.49 -8.12
N ASP A 192 -32.06 -12.75 -8.16
CA ASP A 192 -30.90 -13.07 -8.99
C ASP A 192 -29.83 -13.89 -8.24
N LYS A 193 -29.00 -14.61 -9.01
CA LYS A 193 -27.80 -15.27 -8.46
C LYS A 193 -26.71 -14.24 -8.24
N VAL A 194 -26.12 -14.24 -7.03
CA VAL A 194 -24.87 -13.50 -6.76
C VAL A 194 -23.78 -14.01 -7.69
N GLN A 195 -23.09 -13.08 -8.35
CA GLN A 195 -21.98 -13.45 -9.23
C GLN A 195 -20.84 -14.09 -8.42
N THR A 196 -20.24 -15.12 -9.01
CA THR A 196 -19.07 -15.79 -8.44
C THR A 196 -17.89 -14.82 -8.39
N TRP A 197 -16.94 -15.07 -7.49
CA TRP A 197 -15.71 -14.27 -7.39
C TRP A 197 -14.99 -14.18 -8.75
N LYS A 198 -14.91 -15.29 -9.48
CA LYS A 198 -14.29 -15.37 -10.80
C LYS A 198 -15.00 -14.50 -11.85
N GLU A 199 -16.34 -14.49 -11.88
CA GLU A 199 -17.11 -13.64 -12.80
C GLU A 199 -16.86 -12.14 -12.54
N ARG A 200 -16.84 -11.73 -11.26
CA ARG A 200 -16.51 -10.34 -10.89
C ARG A 200 -15.10 -9.98 -11.33
N LYS A 201 -14.12 -10.87 -11.13
CA LYS A 201 -12.73 -10.63 -11.57
C LYS A 201 -12.57 -10.62 -13.09
N GLN A 202 -13.34 -11.42 -13.83
CA GLN A 202 -13.39 -11.35 -15.30
C GLN A 202 -13.90 -9.99 -15.79
N TYR A 203 -14.88 -9.40 -15.12
CA TYR A 203 -15.35 -8.05 -15.42
C TYR A 203 -14.21 -7.04 -15.20
N THR A 204 -13.53 -7.10 -14.06
CA THR A 204 -12.40 -6.22 -13.75
C THR A 204 -11.28 -6.33 -14.79
N ILE A 205 -10.86 -7.55 -15.16
CA ILE A 205 -9.86 -7.80 -16.21
C ILE A 205 -10.27 -7.11 -17.53
N LYS A 206 -11.53 -7.30 -17.96
CA LYS A 206 -12.04 -6.70 -19.20
C LYS A 206 -12.10 -5.17 -19.15
N ARG A 207 -12.45 -4.61 -18.00
CA ARG A 207 -12.53 -3.16 -17.79
C ARG A 207 -11.14 -2.54 -17.83
N ILE A 208 -10.21 -3.04 -17.02
CA ILE A 208 -8.83 -2.54 -16.95
C ILE A 208 -8.07 -2.76 -18.26
N GLY A 209 -8.35 -3.86 -18.99
CA GLY A 209 -7.79 -4.11 -20.32
C GLY A 209 -8.04 -3.00 -21.35
N ARG A 210 -9.11 -2.21 -21.17
CA ARG A 210 -9.49 -1.09 -22.05
C ARG A 210 -9.19 0.29 -21.45
N ALA A 211 -8.63 0.34 -20.26
CA ALA A 211 -8.42 1.58 -19.54
C ALA A 211 -7.15 2.33 -20.03
N SER A 212 -7.03 3.60 -19.64
CA SER A 212 -5.83 4.40 -19.90
C SER A 212 -4.63 3.88 -19.08
N SER A 213 -3.42 4.31 -19.45
CA SER A 213 -2.21 3.96 -18.71
C SER A 213 -2.28 4.37 -17.24
N GLU A 214 -2.90 5.50 -16.90
CA GLU A 214 -3.06 5.98 -15.52
C GLU A 214 -3.97 5.07 -14.71
N VAL A 215 -5.12 4.66 -15.26
CA VAL A 215 -6.03 3.72 -14.58
C VAL A 215 -5.39 2.34 -14.45
N LYS A 216 -4.64 1.89 -15.46
CA LYS A 216 -3.85 0.65 -15.36
C LYS A 216 -2.79 0.77 -14.27
N LEU A 217 -2.12 1.91 -14.15
CA LEU A 217 -1.10 2.15 -13.12
C LEU A 217 -1.71 2.16 -11.72
N LEU A 218 -2.84 2.83 -11.51
CA LEU A 218 -3.61 2.80 -10.26
C LEU A 218 -4.03 1.38 -9.89
N SER A 219 -4.58 0.63 -10.85
CA SER A 219 -4.96 -0.76 -10.61
C SER A 219 -3.75 -1.65 -10.32
N CYS A 220 -2.61 -1.42 -10.98
CA CYS A 220 -1.38 -2.16 -10.74
C CYS A 220 -0.81 -1.86 -9.34
N ALA A 221 -0.83 -0.59 -8.91
CA ALA A 221 -0.41 -0.20 -7.57
C ALA A 221 -1.26 -0.88 -6.48
N ASP A 222 -2.59 -0.93 -6.64
CA ASP A 222 -3.49 -1.68 -5.77
C ASP A 222 -3.16 -3.18 -5.74
N LYS A 223 -2.96 -3.82 -6.91
CA LYS A 223 -2.60 -5.26 -6.93
C LYS A 223 -1.22 -5.55 -6.37
N LEU A 224 -0.26 -4.65 -6.57
CA LEU A 224 1.07 -4.73 -5.99
C LEU A 224 1.04 -4.63 -4.47
N ALA A 225 0.29 -3.67 -3.91
CA ALA A 225 0.11 -3.56 -2.46
C ALA A 225 -0.53 -4.84 -1.88
N ASN A 226 -1.58 -5.36 -2.54
CA ASN A 226 -2.26 -6.58 -2.10
C ASN A 226 -1.37 -7.83 -2.15
N ILE A 227 -0.59 -8.03 -3.23
CA ILE A 227 0.26 -9.22 -3.33
C ILE A 227 1.46 -9.17 -2.39
N ARG A 228 2.03 -7.99 -2.13
CA ARG A 228 3.07 -7.80 -1.10
C ARG A 228 2.54 -8.16 0.28
N ASP A 229 1.30 -7.78 0.58
CA ASP A 229 0.65 -8.17 1.82
C ASP A 229 0.42 -9.68 1.90
N LEU A 230 -0.06 -10.29 0.82
CA LEU A 230 -0.31 -11.71 0.72
C LEU A 230 0.96 -12.56 0.90
N ILE A 231 2.08 -12.16 0.26
CA ILE A 231 3.39 -12.82 0.42
C ILE A 231 3.80 -12.81 1.90
N ASN A 232 3.65 -11.68 2.58
CA ASN A 232 4.02 -11.56 3.97
C ASN A 232 3.15 -12.41 4.89
N ASP A 233 1.84 -12.43 4.65
CA ASP A 233 0.93 -13.24 5.45
C ASP A 233 1.20 -14.74 5.27
N ILE A 234 1.49 -15.19 4.03
CA ILE A 234 1.87 -16.58 3.75
C ILE A 234 3.24 -16.93 4.34
N LYS A 235 4.22 -16.01 4.33
CA LYS A 235 5.51 -16.22 5.01
C LYS A 235 5.34 -16.42 6.52
N GLN A 236 4.33 -15.81 7.14
CA GLN A 236 4.07 -15.91 8.58
C GLN A 236 3.21 -17.12 8.95
N GLU A 237 2.16 -17.39 8.19
CA GLU A 237 1.12 -18.38 8.53
C GLU A 237 1.22 -19.68 7.70
N GLY A 238 2.02 -19.70 6.64
CA GLY A 238 2.17 -20.83 5.73
C GLY A 238 0.99 -21.04 4.78
N GLU A 239 0.96 -22.19 4.10
CA GLU A 239 -0.06 -22.52 3.08
C GLU A 239 -1.50 -22.59 3.65
N GLU A 240 -1.67 -22.77 4.96
CA GLU A 240 -3.01 -22.75 5.58
C GLU A 240 -3.69 -21.38 5.44
N PHE A 241 -2.94 -20.31 5.23
CA PHE A 241 -3.48 -18.96 5.04
C PHE A 241 -4.48 -18.89 3.87
N TRP A 242 -4.30 -19.70 2.82
CA TRP A 242 -5.22 -19.75 1.68
C TRP A 242 -6.64 -20.15 2.06
N SER A 243 -6.83 -20.88 3.17
CA SER A 243 -8.15 -21.25 3.67
C SER A 243 -9.01 -20.07 4.13
N LYS A 244 -8.40 -18.89 4.35
CA LYS A 244 -9.09 -17.64 4.73
C LYS A 244 -9.72 -16.91 3.53
N PHE A 245 -9.40 -17.30 2.30
CA PHE A 245 -9.94 -16.69 1.09
C PHE A 245 -11.25 -17.35 0.64
N ASN A 246 -12.16 -16.53 0.10
CA ASN A 246 -13.40 -17.04 -0.49
C ASN A 246 -13.17 -17.77 -1.82
N ALA A 247 -12.04 -17.51 -2.49
CA ALA A 247 -11.64 -18.13 -3.74
C ALA A 247 -10.32 -18.90 -3.55
N PRO A 248 -10.19 -20.10 -4.12
CA PRO A 248 -9.03 -20.97 -3.94
C PRO A 248 -7.76 -20.40 -4.58
N LYS A 249 -6.60 -20.93 -4.20
CA LYS A 249 -5.26 -20.44 -4.62
C LYS A 249 -5.11 -20.36 -6.14
N ASP A 250 -5.62 -21.35 -6.88
CA ASP A 250 -5.58 -21.39 -8.36
C ASP A 250 -6.41 -20.27 -9.01
N GLU A 251 -7.54 -19.90 -8.40
CA GLU A 251 -8.33 -18.75 -8.85
C GLU A 251 -7.64 -17.41 -8.50
N GLN A 252 -6.97 -17.32 -7.35
CA GLN A 252 -6.14 -16.16 -7.01
C GLN A 252 -5.00 -16.01 -8.02
N GLU A 253 -4.25 -17.08 -8.27
CA GLU A 253 -3.16 -17.11 -9.25
C GLU A 253 -3.64 -16.68 -10.64
N TRP A 254 -4.73 -17.28 -11.13
CA TRP A 254 -5.32 -16.94 -12.41
C TRP A 254 -5.60 -15.43 -12.50
N TYR A 255 -6.16 -14.84 -11.45
CA TYR A 255 -6.46 -13.41 -11.45
C TYR A 255 -5.19 -12.55 -11.49
N TYR A 256 -4.21 -12.83 -10.64
CA TYR A 256 -2.97 -12.07 -10.59
C TYR A 256 -2.19 -12.15 -11.91
N ARG A 257 -2.08 -13.33 -12.51
CA ARG A 257 -1.44 -13.52 -13.83
C ARG A 257 -2.23 -12.86 -14.97
N SER A 258 -3.56 -12.90 -14.93
CA SER A 258 -4.39 -12.21 -15.94
C SER A 258 -4.23 -10.70 -15.90
N MET A 259 -4.13 -10.11 -14.69
CA MET A 259 -3.88 -8.69 -14.53
C MET A 259 -2.49 -8.30 -15.06
N LEU A 260 -1.48 -9.15 -14.87
CA LEU A 260 -0.14 -8.95 -15.42
C LEU A 260 -0.16 -8.83 -16.95
N GLU A 261 -0.87 -9.73 -17.63
CA GLU A 261 -1.06 -9.64 -19.09
C GLU A 261 -1.79 -8.35 -19.50
N VAL A 262 -2.84 -7.97 -18.77
CA VAL A 262 -3.62 -6.74 -19.02
C VAL A 262 -2.75 -5.49 -18.90
N PHE A 263 -1.85 -5.44 -17.93
CA PHE A 263 -0.94 -4.31 -17.73
C PHE A 263 0.12 -4.21 -18.82
N ALA A 264 0.52 -5.33 -19.42
CA ALA A 264 1.58 -5.37 -20.43
C ALA A 264 1.10 -5.24 -21.88
N THR A 265 -0.22 -5.27 -22.13
CA THR A 265 -0.78 -5.34 -23.49
C THR A 265 -1.49 -4.06 -23.93
N GLY A 266 -1.46 -3.82 -25.25
CA GLY A 266 -2.11 -2.69 -25.91
C GLY A 266 -1.29 -1.39 -25.91
N PRO A 267 -1.79 -0.33 -26.58
CA PRO A 267 -1.07 0.94 -26.74
C PRO A 267 -0.95 1.75 -25.43
N GLN A 268 -1.77 1.44 -24.43
CA GLN A 268 -1.80 2.09 -23.11
C GLN A 268 -1.13 1.21 -22.03
N ASN A 269 -0.27 0.27 -22.43
CA ASN A 269 0.40 -0.62 -21.47
C ASN A 269 1.36 0.15 -20.54
N ILE A 270 1.70 -0.49 -19.43
CA ILE A 270 2.58 0.05 -18.39
C ILE A 270 3.78 -0.88 -18.13
N ALA A 271 4.17 -1.70 -19.11
CA ALA A 271 5.15 -2.78 -18.93
C ALA A 271 6.55 -2.27 -18.51
N ASP A 272 6.86 -1.01 -18.78
CA ASP A 272 8.15 -0.39 -18.46
C ASP A 272 8.14 0.37 -17.11
N THR A 273 7.00 0.39 -16.41
CA THR A 273 6.89 1.05 -15.09
C THR A 273 7.54 0.18 -14.00
N ARG A 274 8.08 0.82 -12.96
CA ARG A 274 8.71 0.09 -11.84
C ARG A 274 7.64 -0.73 -11.10
N ALA A 275 6.44 -0.20 -10.92
CA ALA A 275 5.30 -0.87 -10.30
C ALA A 275 4.91 -2.15 -11.03
N TYR A 276 4.91 -2.16 -12.37
CA TYR A 276 4.64 -3.37 -13.14
C TYR A 276 5.74 -4.42 -12.94
N LEU A 277 7.01 -4.02 -12.97
CA LEU A 277 8.13 -4.94 -12.79
C LEU A 277 8.11 -5.56 -11.38
N ASP A 278 7.90 -4.74 -10.35
CA ASP A 278 7.76 -5.21 -8.97
C ASP A 278 6.56 -6.15 -8.82
N TYR A 279 5.43 -5.83 -9.45
CA TYR A 279 4.24 -6.67 -9.45
C TYR A 279 4.49 -8.02 -10.10
N LYS A 280 5.20 -8.02 -11.23
CA LYS A 280 5.62 -9.25 -11.90
C LYS A 280 6.49 -10.11 -11.00
N ASP A 281 7.51 -9.53 -10.37
CA ASP A 281 8.40 -10.27 -9.48
C ASP A 281 7.64 -10.87 -8.29
N CYS A 282 6.70 -10.13 -7.69
CA CYS A 282 5.84 -10.66 -6.63
C CYS A 282 4.91 -11.79 -7.10
N VAL A 283 4.38 -11.71 -8.33
CA VAL A 283 3.53 -12.78 -8.89
C VAL A 283 4.33 -14.06 -9.08
N GLU A 284 5.56 -13.97 -9.57
CA GLU A 284 6.46 -15.12 -9.74
C GLU A 284 7.02 -15.65 -8.41
N GLU A 285 7.19 -14.80 -7.39
CA GLU A 285 7.59 -15.23 -6.05
C GLU A 285 6.48 -16.06 -5.38
N LEU A 286 5.23 -15.64 -5.52
CA LEU A 286 4.12 -16.18 -4.75
C LEU A 286 3.49 -17.44 -5.37
N PHE A 287 3.42 -17.51 -6.70
CA PHE A 287 2.70 -18.54 -7.46
C PHE A 287 3.64 -19.32 -8.38
#